data_AF-A0A7T8HFU4-F1
#
_entry.id   AF-A0A7T8HFU4-F1
#
_cell.length_a   1.000
_cell.length_b   1.000
_cell.length_c   1.000
_cell.angle_alpha   90.00
_cell.angle_beta   90.00
_cell.angle_gamma   90.00
#
_symmetry.space_group_name_H-M   'P 1'
#
loop_
_entity.id
_entity.type
_entity.pdbx_description
1 polymer ?
#
loop_
_entity_poly.entity_id
_entity_poly.type
_entity_poly.pdbx_seq_one_letter_code
_entity_poly.pdbx_strand_id
1 'polypeptide(L)'
;TSQLLSDASKETRVIKGKKLLTWMKPSSPDCKPLDYGIWGVVERKACSIPHASVDALKAAVEKEWAEMSVDFIVKTCKPFRPRIEAMLKANGGYFEL
;
A
#
# COMPACT_ATOMS: atom_id res chain seq x y z
N THR A 1 -1.22 17.40 -2.44
CA THR A 1 -1.85 16.16 -2.97
C THR A 1 -1.98 16.19 -4.49
N SER A 2 -2.42 17.29 -5.10
CA SER A 2 -2.56 17.41 -6.56
C SER A 2 -1.23 17.29 -7.34
N GLN A 3 -0.15 17.88 -6.82
CA GLN A 3 1.15 17.88 -7.50
C GLN A 3 1.77 16.47 -7.65
N LEU A 4 1.77 15.69 -6.57
CA LEU A 4 2.28 14.30 -6.56
C LEU A 4 1.52 13.40 -7.53
N LEU A 5 0.20 13.56 -7.66
CA LEU A 5 -0.61 12.82 -8.63
C LEU A 5 -0.32 13.26 -10.06
N SER A 6 -0.09 14.57 -10.27
CA SER A 6 0.29 15.10 -11.58
C SER A 6 1.68 14.64 -12.03
N ASP A 7 2.61 14.49 -11.09
CA ASP A 7 3.98 14.06 -11.37
C ASP A 7 4.06 12.53 -11.55
N ALA A 8 3.31 11.76 -10.75
CA ALA A 8 3.12 10.32 -10.98
C ALA A 8 2.44 10.01 -12.33
N SER A 9 1.54 10.89 -12.80
CA SER A 9 0.93 10.77 -14.13
C SER A 9 1.89 11.09 -15.28
N LYS A 10 2.97 11.84 -15.05
CA LYS A 10 3.99 12.11 -16.08
C LYS A 10 4.98 10.94 -16.22
N GLU A 11 5.20 10.18 -15.14
CA GLU A 11 6.08 9.01 -15.12
C GLU A 11 5.37 7.69 -15.54
N THR A 12 4.19 7.76 -16.16
CA THR A 12 3.55 6.54 -16.67
C THR A 12 4.34 5.89 -17.78
N ARG A 13 5.07 4.83 -17.45
CA ARG A 13 5.59 3.88 -18.43
C ARG A 13 4.42 3.17 -19.12
N VAL A 14 4.41 3.22 -20.45
CA VAL A 14 3.54 2.37 -21.28
C VAL A 14 4.27 1.07 -21.53
N ILE A 15 3.67 -0.06 -21.13
CA ILE A 15 4.25 -1.39 -21.32
C ILE A 15 3.24 -2.22 -22.11
N LYS A 16 3.63 -2.72 -23.29
CA LYS A 16 2.76 -3.47 -24.23
C LYS A 16 1.42 -2.78 -24.51
N GLY A 17 1.45 -1.47 -24.73
CA GLY A 17 0.26 -0.69 -25.09
C GLY A 17 -0.71 -0.38 -23.94
N LYS A 18 -0.43 -0.81 -22.70
CA LYS A 18 -1.23 -0.46 -21.51
C LYS A 18 -0.40 0.42 -20.56
N LYS A 19 -1.01 1.49 -20.04
CA LYS A 19 -0.38 2.38 -19.06
C LYS A 19 -0.20 1.61 -17.75
N LEU A 20 0.96 1.73 -17.10
CA LEU A 20 1.23 1.11 -15.78
C LEU A 20 0.15 1.43 -14.73
N LEU A 21 -0.39 2.65 -14.73
CA LEU A 21 -1.51 3.07 -13.87
C LEU A 21 -2.81 2.27 -14.11
N THR A 22 -2.98 1.66 -15.29
CA THR A 22 -4.14 0.80 -15.59
C THR A 22 -4.13 -0.48 -14.77
N TRP A 23 -2.94 -0.98 -14.42
CA TRP A 23 -2.74 -2.19 -13.64
C TRP A 23 -2.79 -1.94 -12.13
N MET A 24 -2.49 -0.71 -11.69
CA MET A 24 -2.67 -0.26 -10.31
C MET A 24 -4.13 0.12 -9.99
N LYS A 25 -5.11 -0.59 -10.57
CA LYS A 25 -6.53 -0.42 -10.20
C LYS A 25 -6.75 -0.73 -8.70
N PRO A 26 -7.87 -0.28 -8.11
CA PRO A 26 -8.18 -0.50 -6.68
C PRO A 26 -8.03 -1.95 -6.21
N SER A 27 -8.25 -2.91 -7.11
CA SER A 27 -8.24 -4.37 -6.90
C SER A 27 -6.85 -5.02 -6.77
N SER A 28 -5.76 -4.26 -6.64
CA SER A 28 -4.40 -4.79 -6.49
C SER A 28 -3.83 -4.48 -5.08
N PRO A 29 -4.29 -5.15 -4.01
CA PRO A 29 -3.75 -4.94 -2.66
C PRO A 29 -2.26 -5.36 -2.56
N ASP A 30 -1.86 -6.40 -3.30
CA ASP A 30 -0.47 -6.89 -3.34
C ASP A 30 0.53 -5.89 -3.91
N CYS A 31 0.05 -4.80 -4.52
CA CYS A 31 0.85 -3.73 -5.10
C CYS A 31 0.86 -2.46 -4.23
N LYS A 32 0.24 -2.43 -3.05
CA LYS A 32 0.22 -1.24 -2.18
C LYS A 32 0.83 -1.54 -0.81
N PRO A 33 1.95 -0.90 -0.41
CA PRO A 33 2.60 -1.15 0.88
C PRO A 33 1.68 -0.97 2.09
N LEU A 34 0.70 -0.07 1.95
CA LEU A 34 -0.34 0.12 2.94
C LEU A 34 -1.16 -1.17 3.12
N ASP A 35 -1.65 -1.75 2.02
CA ASP A 35 -2.56 -2.90 2.03
C ASP A 35 -1.83 -4.20 2.41
N TYR A 36 -0.66 -4.48 1.83
CA TYR A 36 0.03 -5.78 2.05
C TYR A 36 0.87 -5.87 3.32
N GLY A 37 1.03 -4.78 4.08
CA GLY A 37 1.96 -4.77 5.21
C GLY A 37 1.53 -3.85 6.35
N ILE A 38 1.52 -2.55 6.10
CA ILE A 38 1.32 -1.54 7.15
C ILE A 38 -0.06 -1.70 7.82
N TRP A 39 -1.12 -1.83 7.03
CA TRP A 39 -2.49 -1.93 7.54
C TRP A 39 -2.65 -3.13 8.46
N GLY A 40 -2.13 -4.29 8.09
CA GLY A 40 -2.21 -5.49 8.93
C GLY A 40 -1.52 -5.32 10.29
N VAL A 41 -0.48 -4.49 10.42
CA VAL A 41 0.11 -4.17 11.73
C VAL A 41 -0.78 -3.25 12.54
N VAL A 42 -1.25 -2.16 11.92
CA VAL A 42 -2.12 -1.17 12.57
C VAL A 42 -3.40 -1.84 13.05
N GLU A 43 -4.06 -2.60 12.19
CA GLU A 43 -5.29 -3.33 12.49
C GLU A 43 -5.09 -4.30 13.65
N ARG A 44 -4.04 -5.14 13.63
CA ARG A 44 -3.78 -6.10 14.72
C ARG A 44 -3.59 -5.43 16.07
N LYS A 45 -2.96 -4.26 16.12
CA LYS A 45 -2.69 -3.56 17.38
C LYS A 45 -3.86 -2.69 17.82
N ALA A 46 -4.36 -1.84 16.94
CA ALA A 46 -5.47 -0.95 17.23
C ALA A 46 -6.75 -1.73 17.54
N CYS A 47 -7.03 -2.83 16.81
CA CYS A 47 -8.21 -3.67 17.03
C CYS A 47 -7.97 -4.85 18.00
N SER A 48 -6.89 -4.82 18.80
CA SER A 48 -6.63 -5.85 19.81
C SER A 48 -7.63 -5.83 20.97
N ILE A 49 -8.33 -4.70 21.15
CA ILE A 49 -9.38 -4.50 22.15
C ILE A 49 -10.63 -3.86 21.51
N PRO A 50 -11.83 -4.06 22.10
CA PRO A 50 -13.02 -3.32 21.71
C PRO A 50 -12.90 -1.83 22.06
N HIS A 51 -13.45 -0.97 21.19
CA HIS A 51 -13.49 0.48 21.40
C HIS A 51 -14.91 0.94 21.70
N ALA A 52 -15.06 1.89 22.62
CA ALA A 52 -16.36 2.42 23.01
C ALA A 52 -17.01 3.34 21.95
N SER A 53 -16.21 3.85 21.01
CA SER A 53 -16.68 4.72 19.93
C SER A 53 -15.77 4.65 18.71
N VAL A 54 -16.26 5.15 17.58
CA VAL A 54 -15.48 5.31 16.35
C VAL A 54 -14.30 6.26 16.57
N ASP A 55 -14.47 7.30 17.38
CA ASP A 55 -13.39 8.26 17.66
C ASP A 55 -12.28 7.64 18.52
N ALA A 56 -12.64 6.78 19.47
CA ALA A 56 -11.66 5.99 20.22
C ALA A 56 -10.86 5.06 19.30
N LEU A 57 -11.53 4.41 18.34
CA LEU A 57 -10.86 3.58 17.33
C LEU A 57 -9.92 4.40 16.44
N LYS A 58 -10.34 5.57 15.95
CA LYS A 58 -9.48 6.47 15.15
C LYS A 58 -8.24 6.88 15.92
N ALA A 59 -8.40 7.29 17.18
CA ALA A 59 -7.27 7.66 18.04
C ALA A 59 -6.31 6.49 18.27
N ALA A 60 -6.82 5.27 18.43
CA ALA A 60 -5.99 4.07 18.53
C ALA A 60 -5.21 3.80 17.23
N VAL A 61 -5.86 3.91 16.07
CA VAL A 61 -5.22 3.77 14.75
C VAL A 61 -4.12 4.81 14.55
N GLU A 62 -4.38 6.08 14.86
CA GLU A 62 -3.40 7.16 14.75
C GLU A 62 -2.20 6.94 15.68
N LYS A 63 -2.45 6.48 16.92
CA LYS A 63 -1.40 6.12 17.87
C LYS A 63 -0.51 5.01 17.31
N GLU A 64 -1.09 3.91 16.84
CA GLU A 64 -0.31 2.77 16.32
C GLU A 64 0.47 3.11 15.04
N TRP A 65 -0.06 4.02 14.22
CA TRP A 65 0.67 4.59 13.09
C TRP A 65 1.87 5.45 13.56
N ALA A 66 1.67 6.31 14.55
CA ALA A 66 2.72 7.19 15.07
C ALA A 66 3.85 6.42 15.79
N GLU A 67 3.51 5.31 16.45
CA GLU A 67 4.49 4.44 17.13
C GLU A 67 5.20 3.47 16.17
N MET A 68 4.77 3.39 14.91
CA MET A 68 5.37 2.49 13.92
C MET A 68 6.80 2.92 13.58
N SER A 69 7.75 1.98 13.63
CA SER A 69 9.15 2.32 13.35
C SER A 69 9.35 2.66 11.87
N VAL A 70 10.14 3.71 11.62
CA VAL A 70 10.54 4.11 10.26
C VAL A 70 11.25 2.94 9.55
N ASP A 71 12.08 2.18 10.26
CA ASP A 71 12.75 0.99 9.71
C ASP A 71 11.76 -0.06 9.20
N PHE A 72 10.66 -0.28 9.92
CA PHE A 72 9.60 -1.18 9.48
C PHE A 72 8.92 -0.66 8.21
N ILE A 73 8.60 0.64 8.16
CA ILE A 73 8.00 1.27 6.97
C ILE A 73 8.93 1.13 5.77
N VAL A 74 10.22 1.45 5.93
CA VAL A 74 11.23 1.31 4.88
C VAL A 74 11.32 -0.14 4.42
N LYS A 75 11.39 -1.11 5.35
CA LYS A 75 11.44 -2.54 5.02
C LYS A 75 10.18 -2.99 4.27
N THR A 76 9.01 -2.48 4.63
CA THR A 76 7.74 -2.79 3.98
C THR A 76 7.66 -2.19 2.57
N CYS A 77 8.25 -1.01 2.35
CA CYS A 77 8.30 -0.36 1.03
C CYS A 77 9.35 -0.96 0.09
N LYS A 78 10.45 -1.58 0.59
CA LYS A 78 11.48 -2.23 -0.23
C LYS A 78 10.94 -3.17 -1.32
N PRO A 79 9.99 -4.09 -1.06
CA PRO A 79 9.46 -5.00 -2.07
C PRO A 79 8.48 -4.33 -3.05
N PHE A 80 8.15 -3.04 -2.93
CA PHE A 80 7.19 -2.38 -3.82
C PHE A 80 7.55 -2.53 -5.30
N ARG A 81 8.80 -2.24 -5.68
CA ARG A 81 9.25 -2.37 -7.06
C ARG A 81 9.25 -3.84 -7.55
N PRO A 82 9.84 -4.80 -6.82
CA PRO A 82 9.71 -6.22 -7.16
C PRO A 82 8.27 -6.70 -7.34
N ARG A 83 7.33 -6.25 -6.51
CA ARG A 83 5.88 -6.58 -6.62
C ARG A 83 5.29 -6.08 -7.93
N ILE A 84 5.58 -4.83 -8.30
CA ILE A 84 5.14 -4.27 -9.58
C ILE A 84 5.74 -5.05 -10.75
N GLU A 85 7.02 -5.42 -10.69
CA GLU A 85 7.68 -6.22 -11.73
C GLU A 85 7.07 -7.64 -11.83
N ALA A 86 6.73 -8.27 -10.71
CA ALA A 86 6.05 -9.56 -10.67
C ALA A 86 4.62 -9.48 -11.24
N MET A 87 3.83 -8.47 -10.84
CA MET A 87 2.52 -8.19 -11.42
C MET A 87 2.61 -7.97 -12.94
N LEU A 88 3.64 -7.27 -13.41
CA LEU A 88 3.86 -7.06 -14.85
C LEU A 88 4.20 -8.36 -15.58
N LYS A 89 5.02 -9.24 -14.99
CA LYS A 89 5.30 -10.58 -15.54
C LYS A 89 4.04 -11.44 -15.59
N ALA A 90 3.17 -11.32 -14.60
CA ALA A 90 1.87 -11.96 -14.55
C ALA A 90 0.81 -11.30 -15.46
N ASN A 91 1.18 -10.26 -16.23
CA ASN A 91 0.24 -9.50 -17.07
C ASN A 91 -0.98 -9.01 -16.29
N GLY A 92 -0.76 -8.54 -15.06
CA GLY A 92 -1.77 -8.10 -14.11
C GLY A 92 -2.59 -9.19 -13.44
N GLY A 93 -2.21 -10.46 -13.60
CA GLY A 93 -2.71 -11.57 -12.80
C GLY A 93 -2.10 -11.61 -11.40
N TYR A 94 -2.53 -12.60 -10.62
CA TYR A 94 -1.93 -12.91 -9.32
C TYR A 94 -0.46 -13.31 -9.47
N PHE A 95 0.32 -12.98 -8.45
CA PHE A 95 1.75 -13.28 -8.39
C PHE A 95 2.17 -13.57 -6.96
N GLU A 96 3.31 -14.25 -6.81
CA GLU A 96 4.01 -14.44 -5.55
C GLU A 96 5.42 -13.83 -5.66
N LEU A 97 5.99 -13.45 -4.52
CA LEU A 97 7.35 -12.90 -4.42
C LEU A 97 8.33 -13.90 -3.81
#